data_AF-A0A4Q3RVD8-F1
#
_entry.id   AF-A0A4Q3RVD8-F1
#
_cell.length_a   1.000
_cell.length_b   1.000
_cell.length_c   1.000
_cell.angle_alpha   90.00
_cell.angle_beta   90.00
_cell.angle_gamma   90.00
#
_symmetry.space_group_name_H-M   'P 1'
#
loop_
_entity.id
_entity.type
_entity.pdbx_description
1 polymer ?
#
loop_
_entity_poly.entity_id
_entity_poly.type
_entity_poly.pdbx_seq_one_letter_code
_entity_poly.pdbx_strand_id
1 'polypeptide(L)' 'NGLQRYDGKKIIQFRPPPGSRDYLPPVSISQMFEDKNGNIWIRTGQEVGIFDPATFRYKKPALDKFLEGRRQK' A
#
# COMPACT_ATOMS: atom_id res chain seq x y z
N ASN A 1 7.21 -13.11 -6.85
CA ASN A 1 7.94 -11.97 -7.40
C ASN A 1 7.24 -10.70 -6.97
N GLY A 2 7.70 -10.07 -5.89
CA GLY A 2 6.97 -9.02 -5.17
C GLY A 2 7.79 -7.75 -4.96
N LEU A 3 7.19 -6.80 -4.23
CA LEU A 3 7.72 -5.47 -3.92
C LEU A 3 9.15 -5.55 -3.35
N GLN A 4 10.05 -4.72 -3.90
CA GLN A 4 11.43 -4.59 -3.44
C GLN A 4 11.65 -3.16 -2.96
N ARG A 5 12.18 -2.99 -1.76
CA ARG A 5 12.56 -1.67 -1.22
C ARG A 5 14.06 -1.46 -1.42
N TYR A 6 14.45 -0.35 -2.01
CA TYR A 6 15.86 0.05 -2.10
C TYR A 6 16.10 1.21 -1.14
N ASP A 7 17.05 1.06 -0.21
CA ASP A 7 17.38 2.09 0.80
C ASP A 7 18.57 2.99 0.39
N GLY A 8 19.01 2.90 -0.87
CA GLY A 8 20.20 3.59 -1.36
C GLY A 8 21.50 2.77 -1.24
N LYS A 9 21.49 1.63 -0.54
CA LYS A 9 22.65 0.74 -0.39
C LYS A 9 22.31 -0.74 -0.59
N LYS A 10 21.09 -1.16 -0.28
CA LYS A 10 20.64 -2.55 -0.31
C LYS A 10 19.22 -2.65 -0.82
N ILE A 11 18.95 -3.75 -1.52
CA ILE A 11 17.60 -4.17 -1.87
C ILE A 11 17.08 -5.06 -0.75
N ILE A 12 16.02 -4.62 -0.08
CA ILE A 12 15.28 -5.38 0.92
C ILE A 12 14.11 -6.06 0.20
N GLN A 13 14.19 -7.39 0.11
CA GLN A 13 13.09 -8.21 -0.39
C GLN A 13 12.24 -8.66 0.80
N PHE A 14 11.00 -8.20 0.85
CA PHE A 14 10.05 -8.64 1.87
C PHE A 14 9.33 -9.92 1.43
N ARG A 15 9.23 -10.90 2.32
CA ARG A 15 8.45 -12.13 2.12
C ARG A 15 7.41 -12.24 3.24
N PRO A 16 6.10 -12.07 2.93
CA PRO A 16 5.08 -12.23 3.95
C PRO A 16 5.02 -13.67 4.47
N PRO A 17 4.61 -13.90 5.73
CA PRO A 17 4.32 -15.23 6.24
C PRO A 17 3.22 -15.91 5.39
N PRO A 18 3.29 -17.22 5.15
CA PRO A 18 2.27 -17.96 4.41
C PRO A 18 0.86 -17.69 4.96
N GLY A 19 -0.11 -17.46 4.08
CA GLY A 19 -1.52 -17.23 4.46
C GLY A 19 -1.88 -15.81 4.90
N SER A 20 -0.92 -14.88 4.92
CA SER A 20 -1.17 -13.52 5.40
C SER A 20 -1.76 -12.60 4.31
N ARG A 21 -2.90 -11.97 4.58
CA ARG A 21 -3.60 -11.07 3.64
C ARG A 21 -3.29 -9.58 3.82
N ASP A 22 -2.63 -9.20 4.90
CA ASP A 22 -2.48 -7.79 5.31
C ASP A 22 -1.17 -7.13 4.88
N TYR A 23 -0.31 -7.86 4.17
CA TYR A 23 1.04 -7.41 3.84
C TYR A 23 1.11 -6.78 2.45
N LEU A 24 0.68 -7.54 1.44
CA LEU A 24 0.68 -7.07 0.07
C LEU A 24 -0.63 -7.50 -0.61
N PRO A 25 -1.16 -6.65 -1.49
CA PRO A 25 -2.27 -7.01 -2.34
C PRO A 25 -1.90 -8.24 -3.20
N PRO A 26 -2.87 -9.13 -3.47
CA PRO A 26 -2.63 -10.37 -4.22
C PRO A 26 -2.33 -10.13 -5.71
N VAL A 27 -2.47 -8.89 -6.18
CA VAL A 27 -2.32 -8.49 -7.57
C VAL A 27 -1.16 -7.51 -7.75
N SER A 28 -0.59 -7.47 -8.95
CA SER A 28 0.55 -6.62 -9.28
C SER A 28 0.29 -5.15 -8.98
N ILE A 29 1.32 -4.49 -8.44
CA ILE A 29 1.31 -3.05 -8.20
C ILE A 29 1.49 -2.33 -9.52
N SER A 30 0.51 -1.50 -9.89
CA SER A 30 0.53 -0.73 -11.14
C SER A 30 1.02 0.69 -10.93
N GLN A 31 0.91 1.24 -9.71
CA GLN A 31 1.32 2.62 -9.41
C GLN A 31 1.62 2.79 -7.92
N MET A 32 2.56 3.68 -7.62
CA MET A 32 2.86 4.18 -6.27
C MET A 32 2.88 5.70 -6.28
N PHE A 33 2.39 6.33 -5.21
CA PHE A 33 2.35 7.78 -5.04
C PHE A 33 2.54 8.14 -3.56
N GLU A 34 3.42 9.09 -3.26
CA GLU A 34 3.62 9.59 -1.89
C GLU A 34 2.87 10.92 -1.73
N ASP A 35 2.03 11.02 -0.69
CA ASP A 35 1.35 12.28 -0.37
C ASP A 35 2.19 13.20 0.53
N LYS A 36 1.72 14.42 0.75
CA LYS A 36 2.43 15.43 1.56
C LYS A 36 2.57 15.05 3.04
N ASN A 37 1.82 14.06 3.51
CA ASN A 37 1.90 13.55 4.88
C ASN A 37 2.83 12.34 4.98
N GLY A 38 3.49 11.95 3.88
CA GLY A 38 4.38 10.79 3.82
C GLY A 38 3.66 9.45 3.70
N ASN A 39 2.35 9.43 3.38
CA ASN A 39 1.67 8.17 3.12
C ASN A 39 2.00 7.67 1.71
N ILE A 40 2.34 6.39 1.60
CA ILE A 40 2.57 5.75 0.30
C ILE A 40 1.26 5.10 -0.15
N TRP A 41 0.67 5.66 -1.20
CA TRP A 41 -0.50 5.14 -1.87
C TRP A 41 -0.07 4.15 -2.94
N ILE A 42 -0.68 2.97 -2.93
CA ILE A 42 -0.43 1.90 -3.90
C ILE A 42 -1.73 1.60 -4.64
N ARG A 43 -1.67 1.55 -5.97
CA ARG A 43 -2.75 1.03 -6.81
C ARG A 43 -2.43 -0.37 -7.30
N THR A 44 -3.37 -1.28 -7.11
CA THR A 44 -3.25 -2.68 -7.53
C THR A 44 -4.52 -3.13 -8.24
N GLY A 45 -4.45 -3.25 -9.57
CA GLY A 45 -5.64 -3.46 -10.40
C GLY A 45 -6.62 -2.29 -10.29
N GLN A 46 -7.83 -2.58 -9.78
CA GLN A 46 -8.89 -1.60 -9.54
C GLN A 46 -8.92 -1.09 -8.09
N GLU A 47 -8.02 -1.59 -7.24
CA GLU A 47 -7.97 -1.22 -5.83
C GLU A 47 -6.87 -0.19 -5.57
N VAL A 48 -7.09 0.66 -4.57
CA VAL A 48 -6.10 1.59 -4.03
C VAL A 48 -6.03 1.37 -2.54
N GLY A 49 -4.83 1.44 -1.96
CA GLY A 49 -4.63 1.41 -0.51
C GLY A 49 -3.33 2.06 -0.08
N ILE A 50 -3.16 2.14 1.24
CA ILE A 50 -2.02 2.78 1.87
C ILE A 50 -1.04 1.69 2.29
N PHE A 51 0.22 1.91 1.94
CA PHE A 51 1.34 1.06 2.28
C PHE A 51 2.22 1.74 3.32
N ASP A 52 2.51 1.01 4.39
CA ASP A 52 3.48 1.40 5.39
C ASP A 52 4.83 0.74 5.06
N PRO A 53 5.84 1.52 4.63
CA PRO A 53 7.15 0.98 4.26
C PRO A 53 8.00 0.56 5.47
N ALA A 54 7.65 0.98 6.69
CA ALA A 54 8.33 0.56 7.91
C ALA A 54 7.89 -0.85 8.32
N THR A 55 6.60 -1.16 8.18
CA THR A 55 6.02 -2.46 8.57
C THR A 55 5.73 -3.40 7.39
N PHE A 56 5.90 -2.93 6.15
CA PHE A 56 5.52 -3.63 4.92
C PHE A 56 4.04 -4.07 4.92
N ARG A 57 3.17 -3.23 5.48
CA ARG A 57 1.73 -3.52 5.57
C ARG A 57 0.96 -2.71 4.55
N TYR A 58 0.02 -3.37 3.88
CA TYR A 58 -0.94 -2.75 2.97
C TYR A 58 -2.31 -2.77 3.62
N LYS A 59 -2.96 -1.60 3.68
CA LYS A 59 -4.32 -1.48 4.17
C LYS A 59 -5.19 -0.84 3.10
N LYS A 60 -6.34 -1.46 2.83
CA LYS A 60 -7.39 -0.77 2.08
C LYS A 60 -7.80 0.46 2.90
N PRO A 61 -7.94 1.65 2.29
CA PRO A 61 -8.47 2.79 2.98
C PRO A 61 -9.89 2.40 3.40
N ALA A 62 -10.27 2.67 4.65
CA ALA A 62 -11.67 2.53 5.04
C ALA A 62 -12.48 3.46 4.15
N LEU A 63 -13.16 2.89 3.14
CA LEU A 63 -13.91 3.65 2.14
C LEU A 63 -14.99 4.50 2.83
N ASP A 64 -15.48 4.05 3.98
CA ASP A 64 -16.45 4.74 4.83
C ASP A 64 -16.01 6.16 5.18
N LYS A 65 -14.74 6.35 5.59
CA LYS A 65 -14.22 7.68 5.96
C LYS A 65 -14.00 8.60 4.76
N PHE A 66 -13.76 8.03 3.59
CA PHE A 66 -13.54 8.81 2.36
C PHE A 66 -14.86 9.29 1.74
N LEU A 67 -15.95 8.53 1.91
CA LEU A 67 -17.29 8.90 1.42
C LEU A 67 -18.04 9.83 2.39
N GLU A 68 -17.77 9.75 3.70
CA GLU A 68 -18.31 10.70 4.68
C GLU A 68 -17.89 12.15 4.39
N GLY A 69 -16.63 12.35 3.97
CA GLY A 69 -16.11 13.67 3.59
C GLY A 69 -16.65 14.23 2.26
N ARG A 70 -17.38 13.43 1.47
CA ARG A 70 -17.98 13.85 0.18
C ARG A 70 -19.49 14.07 0.24
N ARG A 71 -20.16 13.77 1.37
CA ARG A 71 -21.59 14.07 1.56
C ARG A 71 -21.85 15.48 2.11
N GLN A 72 -20.81 16.27 2.37
CA GLN A 72 -20.91 17.68 2.75
C GLN A 72 -20.15 18.57 1.76
N LYS A 73 -20.53 18.52 0.48
CA LYS A 73 -20.36 19.64 -0.46
C LYS A 73 -21.49 19.61 -1.47
#